data_AF-A0A7V3FWH5-F1
#
_entry.id   AF-A0A7V3FWH5-F1
#
_cell.length_a   1.000
_cell.length_b   1.000
_cell.length_c   1.000
_cell.angle_alpha   90.00
_cell.angle_beta   90.00
_cell.angle_gamma   90.00
#
_symmetry.space_group_name_H-M   'P 1'
#
loop_
_entity.id
_entity.type
_entity.pdbx_description
1 polymer ?
#
loop_
_entity_poly.entity_id
_entity_poly.type
_entity_poly.pdbx_seq_one_letter_code
_entity_poly.pdbx_strand_id
1 'polypeptide(L)'
;MTKYIDQLTEDPVIPNQLWCCISFISPETLKNCNFRGIKVRGVYATKEEATKRAEYLQKIDPDFNIYVGEVGKWLGWDPDPNTIDDQVYREKKLQDIMDNYKKSREKAKILEEERKREMLEESIRNEAKKNSSTKDKLRRKLEKKRLDKKMKEVEENRFKPGQLPVDATNSKEVEIKEKEKIATAEKQRIDKNDQIIKQSSSDLSTVDEKLNELQAHYKLLLEKKKQSQKAQSQQN
;
A
#
# COMPACT_ATOMS: atom_id res chain seq x y z
N MET A 1 22.74 2.77 5.07
CA MET A 1 22.08 3.89 5.77
C MET A 1 22.90 4.20 7.00
N THR A 2 23.62 5.32 7.00
CA THR A 2 24.32 5.81 8.17
C THR A 2 23.27 6.17 9.22
N LYS A 3 23.22 5.42 10.32
CA LYS A 3 22.36 5.73 11.46
C LYS A 3 22.89 7.06 12.03
N TYR A 4 22.09 8.12 11.95
CA TYR A 4 22.41 9.38 12.61
C TYR A 4 22.39 9.10 14.11
N ILE A 5 23.57 9.02 14.73
CA ILE A 5 23.71 8.82 16.16
C ILE A 5 23.80 10.21 16.76
N ASP A 6 22.68 10.67 17.32
CA ASP A 6 22.66 11.88 18.12
C ASP A 6 23.49 11.65 19.39
N GLN A 7 24.53 12.46 19.60
CA GLN A 7 25.47 12.31 20.72
C GLN A 7 25.00 13.08 21.97
N LEU A 8 23.82 13.69 21.88
CA LEU A 8 23.26 14.48 22.95
C LEU A 8 22.64 13.57 24.00
N THR A 9 22.99 13.81 25.27
CA THR A 9 22.43 13.05 26.40
C THR A 9 21.02 13.56 26.68
N GLU A 10 20.04 12.66 26.70
CA GLU A 10 18.66 12.95 27.09
C GLU A 10 18.49 12.73 28.60
N ASP A 11 17.68 13.59 29.23
CA ASP A 11 17.35 13.46 30.64
C ASP A 11 16.25 12.41 30.86
N PRO A 12 16.20 11.77 32.05
CA PRO A 12 15.12 10.85 32.37
C PRO A 12 13.77 11.57 32.40
N VAL A 13 12.74 10.91 31.87
CA VAL A 13 11.38 11.45 31.81
C VAL A 13 10.81 11.71 33.21
N ILE A 14 10.23 12.89 33.41
CA ILE A 14 9.55 13.27 34.65
C ILE A 14 8.05 12.97 34.48
N PRO A 15 7.42 12.16 35.34
CA PRO A 15 5.99 11.89 35.27
C PRO A 15 5.18 13.19 35.30
N ASN A 16 4.14 13.26 34.47
CA ASN A 16 3.28 14.43 34.27
C ASN A 16 3.95 15.67 33.65
N GLN A 17 5.25 15.61 33.33
CA GLN A 17 6.02 16.72 32.78
C GLN A 17 6.79 16.28 31.54
N LEU A 18 6.03 15.82 30.53
CA LEU A 18 6.61 15.27 29.31
C LEU A 18 6.68 16.32 28.18
N TRP A 19 5.78 17.31 28.20
CA TRP A 19 5.63 18.30 27.14
C TRP A 19 5.66 19.71 27.70
N CYS A 20 6.31 20.64 27.02
CA CYS A 20 6.36 22.05 27.42
C CYS A 20 5.87 22.96 26.29
N CYS A 21 5.23 24.05 26.68
CA CYS A 21 4.90 25.14 25.77
C CYS A 21 5.88 26.28 26.00
N ILE A 22 6.59 26.69 24.95
CA ILE A 22 7.64 27.70 25.01
C ILE A 22 7.36 28.78 23.96
N SER A 23 7.66 30.03 24.29
CA SER A 23 7.73 31.13 23.32
C SER A 23 9.10 31.77 23.38
N PHE A 24 9.64 32.11 22.22
CA PHE A 24 10.93 32.78 22.10
C PHE A 24 10.75 34.27 21.85
N ILE A 25 11.72 35.04 22.33
CA ILE A 25 11.93 36.43 21.98
C ILE A 25 13.33 36.48 21.38
N SER A 26 13.40 36.79 20.09
CA SER A 26 14.66 36.99 19.39
C SER A 26 14.63 38.32 18.64
N PRO A 27 15.81 38.93 18.38
CA PRO A 27 15.93 40.12 17.52
C PRO A 27 15.35 39.92 16.11
N GLU A 28 15.25 38.68 15.66
CA GLU A 28 14.70 38.28 14.36
C GLU A 28 13.16 38.42 14.32
N THR A 29 12.49 38.17 15.45
CA THR A 29 11.03 38.26 15.59
C THR A 29 10.57 39.68 15.89
N LEU A 30 11.32 40.44 16.69
CA LEU A 30 10.95 41.77 17.19
C LEU A 30 12.02 42.81 16.87
N LYS A 31 11.64 43.79 16.04
CA LYS A 31 12.48 44.97 15.76
C LYS A 31 12.67 45.77 17.06
N ASN A 32 13.92 46.13 17.37
CA ASN A 32 14.36 46.84 18.59
C ASN A 32 14.55 45.97 19.86
N CYS A 33 14.60 44.65 19.75
CA CYS A 33 14.99 43.78 20.87
C CYS A 33 16.47 43.39 20.75
N ASN A 34 17.29 43.74 21.76
CA ASN A 34 18.73 43.41 21.80
C ASN A 34 19.06 42.21 22.71
N PHE A 35 18.03 41.54 23.24
CA PHE A 35 18.22 40.34 24.08
C PHE A 35 17.42 39.17 23.51
N ARG A 36 17.97 37.98 23.71
CA ARG A 36 17.34 36.70 23.37
C ARG A 36 16.74 36.13 24.65
N GLY A 37 15.48 35.73 24.62
CA GLY A 37 14.73 35.31 25.80
C GLY A 37 13.81 34.13 25.52
N ILE A 38 13.59 33.32 26.54
CA ILE A 38 12.69 32.17 26.52
C ILE A 38 11.61 32.40 27.58
N LYS A 39 10.34 32.30 27.18
CA LYS A 39 9.18 32.30 28.08
C LYS A 39 8.59 30.90 28.13
N VAL A 40 8.75 30.21 29.25
CA VAL A 40 8.09 28.92 29.52
C VAL A 40 6.64 29.20 29.93
N ARG A 41 5.69 28.76 29.12
CA ARG A 41 4.24 29.02 29.29
C ARG A 41 3.53 27.93 30.11
N GLY A 42 4.17 26.77 30.27
CA GLY A 42 3.65 25.65 31.06
C GLY A 42 4.25 24.33 30.64
N VAL A 43 4.04 23.32 31.48
CA VAL A 43 4.47 21.93 31.26
C VAL A 43 3.27 21.01 31.50
N TYR A 44 3.13 19.97 30.68
CA TYR A 44 1.98 19.09 30.59
C TYR A 44 2.41 17.62 30.51
N ALA A 45 1.49 16.74 30.86
CA ALA A 45 1.70 15.29 30.80
C ALA A 45 1.58 14.77 29.37
N THR A 46 0.64 15.30 28.59
CA THR A 46 0.34 14.79 27.24
C THR A 46 0.51 15.86 26.17
N LYS A 47 0.84 15.43 24.92
CA LYS A 47 0.93 16.33 23.76
C LYS A 47 -0.41 17.05 23.53
N GLU A 48 -1.53 16.34 23.67
CA GLU A 48 -2.87 16.89 23.44
C GLU A 48 -3.24 18.02 24.40
N GLU A 49 -2.90 17.88 25.68
CA GLU A 49 -3.10 18.95 26.67
C GLU A 49 -2.23 20.18 26.35
N ALA A 50 -0.97 19.95 25.96
CA ALA A 50 -0.07 21.02 25.54
C ALA A 50 -0.61 21.75 24.30
N THR A 51 -1.13 21.03 23.31
CA THR A 51 -1.73 21.62 22.10
C THR A 51 -2.98 22.44 22.44
N LYS A 52 -3.91 21.90 23.23
CA LYS A 52 -5.11 22.65 23.66
C LYS A 52 -4.75 23.92 24.44
N ARG A 53 -3.71 23.85 25.29
CA ARG A 53 -3.22 25.04 25.98
C ARG A 53 -2.54 26.02 25.02
N ALA A 54 -1.75 25.54 24.07
CA ALA A 54 -1.13 26.39 23.06
C ALA A 54 -2.18 27.17 22.26
N GLU A 55 -3.28 26.52 21.85
CA GLU A 55 -4.43 27.18 21.20
C GLU A 55 -5.08 28.24 22.08
N TYR A 56 -5.24 27.95 23.38
CA TYR A 56 -5.78 28.92 24.33
C TYR A 56 -4.84 30.12 24.51
N LEU A 57 -3.54 29.86 24.67
CA LEU A 57 -2.51 30.89 24.84
C LEU A 57 -2.33 31.76 23.59
N GLN A 58 -2.54 31.20 22.39
CA GLN A 58 -2.49 31.93 21.13
C GLN A 58 -3.58 33.01 21.04
N LYS A 59 -4.71 32.82 21.73
CA LYS A 59 -5.79 33.83 21.84
C LYS A 59 -5.42 34.97 22.77
N ILE A 60 -4.60 34.71 23.79
CA ILE A 60 -4.20 35.69 24.80
C ILE A 60 -3.02 36.53 24.30
N ASP A 61 -1.96 35.85 23.83
CA ASP A 61 -0.72 36.47 23.35
C ASP A 61 -0.62 36.28 21.83
N PRO A 62 -1.28 37.13 21.01
CA PRO A 62 -1.26 37.02 19.57
C PRO A 62 0.11 37.33 18.96
N ASP A 63 0.95 38.12 19.61
CA ASP A 63 2.17 38.61 18.95
C ASP A 63 3.29 37.57 18.89
N PHE A 64 3.15 36.45 19.61
CA PHE A 64 4.20 35.45 19.76
C PHE A 64 3.78 34.07 19.28
N ASN A 65 4.71 33.38 18.62
CA ASN A 65 4.57 31.97 18.29
C ASN A 65 4.72 31.12 19.56
N ILE A 66 3.93 30.05 19.65
CA ILE A 66 3.96 29.10 20.76
C ILE A 66 4.42 27.77 20.20
N TYR A 67 5.53 27.28 20.73
CA TYR A 67 6.15 26.03 20.36
C TYR A 67 5.84 24.97 21.41
N VAL A 68 5.57 23.76 20.96
CA VAL A 68 5.35 22.59 21.81
C VAL A 68 6.56 21.67 21.65
N GLY A 69 7.27 21.40 22.75
CA GLY A 69 8.48 20.57 22.75
C GLY A 69 8.45 19.50 23.82
N GLU A 70 9.23 18.44 23.63
CA GLU A 70 9.40 17.37 24.61
C GLU A 70 10.40 17.80 25.70
N VAL A 71 10.07 17.51 26.96
CA VAL A 71 10.93 17.80 28.11
C VAL A 71 12.01 16.72 28.23
N GLY A 72 13.24 17.14 28.55
CA GLY A 72 14.39 16.24 28.68
C GLY A 72 15.11 15.92 27.36
N LYS A 73 14.67 16.53 26.25
CA LYS A 73 15.33 16.44 24.95
C LYS A 73 15.89 17.79 24.54
N TRP A 74 16.92 17.73 23.70
CA TRP A 74 17.51 18.92 23.11
C TRP A 74 16.59 19.47 22.02
N LEU A 75 16.23 20.74 22.14
CA LEU A 75 15.38 21.45 21.18
C LEU A 75 16.20 22.52 20.47
N GLY A 76 15.88 22.74 19.19
CA GLY A 76 16.47 23.83 18.42
C GLY A 76 16.15 25.19 19.03
N TRP A 77 17.12 26.10 19.00
CA TRP A 77 16.91 27.50 19.38
C TRP A 77 16.02 28.19 18.35
N ASP A 78 14.92 28.79 18.81
CA ASP A 78 13.99 29.64 18.03
C ASP A 78 13.77 29.14 16.58
N PRO A 79 13.14 27.96 16.41
CA PRO A 79 12.96 27.38 15.10
C PRO A 79 11.99 28.22 14.26
N ASP A 80 12.35 28.41 12.98
CA ASP A 80 11.47 29.07 12.01
C ASP A 80 10.12 28.36 11.93
N PRO A 81 8.99 29.10 12.06
CA PRO A 81 7.66 28.49 12.08
C PRO A 81 7.32 27.76 10.77
N ASN A 82 7.92 28.17 9.66
CA ASN A 82 7.67 27.57 8.33
C ASN A 82 8.39 26.23 8.12
N THR A 83 9.38 25.91 8.94
CA THR A 83 10.18 24.68 8.82
C THR A 83 9.56 23.54 9.62
N ILE A 84 8.57 23.82 10.47
CA ILE A 84 7.97 22.87 11.41
C ILE A 84 6.81 22.13 10.73
N ASP A 85 6.81 20.80 10.83
CA ASP A 85 5.82 19.94 10.16
C ASP A 85 4.39 20.07 10.71
N ASP A 86 4.26 20.26 12.02
CA ASP A 86 2.99 20.34 12.78
C ASP A 86 2.60 21.80 13.09
N GLN A 87 2.58 22.65 12.07
CA GLN A 87 2.16 24.05 12.21
C GLN A 87 0.64 24.17 12.38
N VAL A 88 0.20 24.90 13.40
CA VAL A 88 -1.20 25.27 13.62
C VAL A 88 -1.36 26.77 13.44
N TYR A 89 -2.08 27.15 12.39
CA TYR A 89 -2.39 28.54 12.09
C TYR A 89 -3.50 29.06 12.99
N ARG A 90 -3.36 30.32 13.41
CA ARG A 90 -4.42 31.03 14.13
C ARG A 90 -5.71 31.12 13.33
N GLU A 91 -5.59 31.44 12.05
CA GLU A 91 -6.75 31.60 11.18
C GLU A 91 -7.26 30.24 10.74
N LYS A 92 -8.48 29.91 11.17
CA LYS A 92 -9.14 28.65 10.81
C LYS A 92 -9.22 28.44 9.29
N LYS A 93 -9.50 29.50 8.52
CA LYS A 93 -9.55 29.43 7.05
C LYS A 93 -8.19 29.08 6.45
N LEU A 94 -7.12 29.67 6.97
CA LEU A 94 -5.77 29.40 6.51
C LEU A 94 -5.34 27.97 6.86
N GLN A 95 -5.68 27.51 8.06
CA GLN A 95 -5.48 26.12 8.46
C GLN A 95 -6.17 25.15 7.50
N ASP A 96 -7.45 25.38 7.20
CA ASP A 96 -8.22 24.53 6.28
C ASP A 96 -7.59 24.48 4.88
N ILE A 97 -7.10 25.63 4.37
CA ILE A 97 -6.42 25.70 3.06
C ILE A 97 -5.12 24.90 3.08
N MET A 98 -4.29 25.08 4.12
CA MET A 98 -3.00 24.40 4.22
C MET A 98 -3.15 22.90 4.45
N ASP A 99 -4.12 22.49 5.27
CA ASP A 99 -4.46 21.08 5.47
C ASP A 99 -4.95 20.42 4.18
N ASN A 100 -5.80 21.11 3.42
CA ASN A 100 -6.27 20.62 2.13
C ASN A 100 -5.14 20.54 1.10
N TYR A 101 -4.23 21.52 1.09
CA TYR A 101 -3.05 21.51 0.24
C TYR A 101 -2.12 20.33 0.57
N LYS A 102 -1.82 20.10 1.86
CA LYS A 102 -0.99 18.98 2.34
C LYS A 102 -1.63 17.64 1.98
N LYS A 103 -2.93 17.46 2.26
CA LYS A 103 -3.70 16.26 1.89
C LYS A 103 -3.76 16.02 0.38
N SER A 104 -3.91 17.07 -0.42
CA SER A 104 -3.93 16.97 -1.88
C SER A 104 -2.56 16.54 -2.42
N ARG A 105 -1.47 17.11 -1.88
CA ARG A 105 -0.10 16.76 -2.25
C ARG A 105 0.27 15.33 -1.88
N GLU A 106 -0.15 14.86 -0.70
CA GLU A 106 0.04 13.47 -0.28
C GLU A 106 -0.71 12.50 -1.19
N LYS A 107 -1.99 12.79 -1.50
CA LYS A 107 -2.77 11.99 -2.44
C LYS A 107 -2.15 11.96 -3.84
N ALA A 108 -1.67 13.09 -4.33
CA ALA A 108 -0.99 13.17 -5.62
C ALA A 108 0.29 12.31 -5.64
N LYS A 109 1.06 12.32 -4.55
CA LYS A 109 2.27 11.49 -4.41
C LYS A 109 1.93 9.99 -4.38
N ILE A 110 0.93 9.59 -3.60
CA ILE A 110 0.46 8.19 -3.54
C ILE A 110 0.04 7.72 -4.93
N LEU A 111 -0.75 8.54 -5.63
CA LEU A 111 -1.26 8.20 -6.96
C LEU A 111 -0.14 8.19 -8.02
N GLU A 112 0.89 9.02 -7.87
CA GLU A 112 2.10 8.95 -8.70
C GLU A 112 2.91 7.68 -8.44
N GLU A 113 3.05 7.28 -7.17
CA GLU A 113 3.71 6.03 -6.77
C GLU A 113 2.97 4.80 -7.30
N GLU A 114 1.63 4.79 -7.23
CA GLU A 114 0.78 3.77 -7.84
C GLU A 114 0.97 3.70 -9.36
N ARG A 115 0.90 4.84 -10.06
CA ARG A 115 1.15 4.89 -11.51
C ARG A 115 2.54 4.39 -11.90
N LYS A 116 3.58 4.78 -11.14
CA LYS A 116 4.96 4.31 -11.37
C LYS A 116 5.06 2.80 -11.18
N ARG A 117 4.40 2.26 -10.17
CA ARG A 117 4.36 0.82 -9.91
C ARG A 117 3.64 0.06 -11.02
N GLU A 118 2.47 0.54 -11.46
CA GLU A 118 1.73 -0.06 -12.57
C GLU A 118 2.54 -0.04 -13.88
N MET A 119 3.20 1.08 -14.19
CA MET A 119 4.06 1.19 -15.37
C MET A 119 5.25 0.21 -15.31
N LEU A 120 5.84 0.03 -14.13
CA LEU A 120 6.92 -0.93 -13.93
C LEU A 120 6.41 -2.37 -14.11
N GLU A 121 5.29 -2.73 -13.48
CA GLU A 121 4.69 -4.06 -13.63
C GLU A 121 4.29 -4.35 -15.08
N GLU A 122 3.75 -3.36 -15.80
CA GLU A 122 3.40 -3.50 -17.21
C GLU A 122 4.65 -3.64 -18.10
N SER A 123 5.71 -2.88 -17.83
CA SER A 123 6.98 -3.02 -18.57
C SER A 123 7.59 -4.41 -18.37
N ILE A 124 7.64 -4.93 -17.13
CA ILE A 124 8.12 -6.28 -16.82
C ILE A 124 7.26 -7.33 -17.52
N ARG A 125 5.92 -7.18 -17.50
CA ARG A 125 5.00 -8.10 -18.17
C ARG A 125 5.20 -8.11 -19.69
N ASN A 126 5.41 -6.95 -20.29
CA ASN A 126 5.65 -6.82 -21.73
C ASN A 126 7.02 -7.37 -22.12
N GLU A 127 8.06 -7.19 -21.32
CA GLU A 127 9.36 -7.84 -21.50
C GLU A 127 9.27 -9.36 -21.37
N ALA A 128 8.57 -9.88 -20.38
CA ALA A 128 8.32 -11.32 -20.22
C ALA A 128 7.57 -11.91 -21.42
N LYS A 129 6.57 -11.20 -21.96
CA LYS A 129 5.86 -11.58 -23.20
C LYS A 129 6.78 -11.55 -24.43
N LYS A 130 7.64 -10.53 -24.56
CA LYS A 130 8.64 -10.46 -25.65
C LYS A 130 9.66 -11.59 -25.54
N ASN A 131 10.16 -11.90 -24.35
CA ASN A 131 11.14 -12.96 -24.13
C ASN A 131 10.54 -14.35 -24.38
N SER A 132 9.32 -14.63 -23.90
CA SER A 132 8.61 -15.89 -24.17
C SER A 132 8.32 -16.08 -25.66
N SER A 133 7.78 -15.06 -26.34
CA SER A 133 7.51 -15.15 -27.79
C SER A 133 8.79 -15.33 -28.63
N THR A 134 9.91 -14.70 -28.22
CA THR A 134 11.21 -14.89 -28.86
C THR A 134 11.74 -16.32 -28.63
N LYS A 135 11.60 -16.84 -27.41
CA LYS A 135 11.94 -18.22 -27.05
C LYS A 135 11.10 -19.23 -27.84
N ASP A 136 9.79 -18.99 -28.00
CA ASP A 136 8.91 -19.86 -28.77
C ASP A 136 9.21 -19.83 -30.27
N LYS A 137 9.51 -18.65 -30.84
CA LYS A 137 9.99 -18.54 -32.24
C LYS A 137 11.29 -19.31 -32.46
N LEU A 138 12.23 -19.23 -31.51
CA LEU A 138 13.48 -20.01 -31.55
C LEU A 138 13.20 -21.51 -31.47
N ARG A 139 12.33 -21.96 -30.55
CA ARG A 139 11.94 -23.38 -30.44
C ARG A 139 11.32 -23.91 -31.74
N ARG A 140 10.37 -23.19 -32.33
CA ARG A 140 9.73 -23.57 -33.60
C ARG A 140 10.74 -23.66 -34.75
N LYS A 141 11.69 -22.71 -34.86
CA LYS A 141 12.77 -22.80 -35.86
C LYS A 141 13.66 -24.02 -35.66
N LEU A 142 13.97 -24.36 -34.41
CA LEU A 142 14.80 -25.51 -34.08
C LEU A 142 14.10 -26.84 -34.39
N GLU A 143 12.81 -26.93 -34.07
CA GLU A 143 11.96 -28.07 -34.46
C GLU A 143 11.84 -28.21 -35.97
N LYS A 144 11.61 -27.10 -36.70
CA LYS A 144 11.52 -27.13 -38.16
C LYS A 144 12.82 -27.64 -38.78
N LYS A 145 13.98 -27.14 -38.32
CA LYS A 145 15.29 -27.67 -38.75
C LYS A 145 15.48 -29.16 -38.44
N ARG A 146 14.99 -29.63 -37.28
CA ARG A 146 15.04 -31.06 -36.92
C ARG A 146 14.13 -31.90 -37.83
N LEU A 147 12.94 -31.41 -38.14
CA LEU A 147 11.99 -32.04 -39.07
C LEU A 147 12.56 -32.10 -40.48
N ASP A 148 13.12 -31.00 -40.99
CA ASP A 148 13.74 -30.96 -42.31
C ASP A 148 14.92 -31.93 -42.40
N LYS A 149 15.73 -32.05 -41.34
CA LYS A 149 16.82 -33.04 -41.27
C LYS A 149 16.28 -34.48 -41.32
N LYS A 150 15.23 -34.78 -40.55
CA LYS A 150 14.55 -36.08 -40.59
C LYS A 150 13.93 -36.36 -41.96
N MET A 151 13.31 -35.37 -42.60
CA MET A 151 12.72 -35.53 -43.94
C MET A 151 13.79 -35.83 -44.99
N LYS A 152 14.95 -35.17 -44.92
CA LYS A 152 16.10 -35.48 -45.77
C LYS A 152 16.65 -36.89 -45.54
N GLU A 153 16.79 -37.32 -44.28
CA GLU A 153 17.18 -38.71 -43.96
C GLU A 153 16.14 -39.72 -44.48
N VAL A 154 14.84 -39.38 -44.44
CA VAL A 154 13.77 -40.23 -44.99
C VAL A 154 13.77 -40.23 -46.53
N GLU A 155 14.05 -39.10 -47.19
CA GLU A 155 14.20 -39.03 -48.65
C GLU A 155 15.45 -39.78 -49.13
N GLU A 156 16.58 -39.66 -48.45
CA GLU A 156 17.77 -40.47 -48.72
C GLU A 156 17.49 -41.97 -48.52
N ASN A 157 16.68 -42.32 -47.52
CA ASN A 157 16.23 -43.70 -47.32
C ASN A 157 15.15 -44.17 -48.31
N ARG A 158 14.42 -43.26 -48.96
CA ARG A 158 13.46 -43.58 -50.04
C ARG A 158 14.13 -43.88 -51.37
N PHE A 159 15.39 -43.50 -51.58
CA PHE A 159 16.11 -43.71 -52.83
C PHE A 159 16.83 -45.07 -52.93
N LYS A 160 16.54 -46.02 -52.03
CA LYS A 160 16.90 -47.43 -52.23
C LYS A 160 15.79 -48.12 -53.05
N PRO A 161 16.11 -48.69 -54.24
CA PRO A 161 15.11 -49.38 -55.04
C PRO A 161 14.78 -50.72 -54.38
N GLY A 162 13.57 -50.87 -53.87
CA GLY A 162 13.05 -52.17 -53.45
C GLY A 162 12.08 -52.14 -52.28
N GLN A 163 10.84 -52.53 -52.58
CA GLN A 163 9.74 -52.92 -51.69
C GLN A 163 8.85 -51.81 -51.12
N LEU A 164 7.62 -51.79 -51.64
CA LEU A 164 6.46 -51.12 -51.05
C LEU A 164 6.18 -51.69 -49.64
N PRO A 165 6.05 -50.85 -48.60
CA PRO A 165 5.50 -51.28 -47.34
C PRO A 165 3.98 -51.41 -47.48
N VAL A 166 3.52 -52.64 -47.57
CA VAL A 166 2.18 -53.04 -47.10
C VAL A 166 2.13 -52.89 -45.57
N ASP A 167 0.95 -52.62 -45.04
CA ASP A 167 0.59 -52.47 -43.61
C ASP A 167 0.59 -51.04 -43.03
N ALA A 168 -0.21 -50.16 -43.65
CA ALA A 168 -0.54 -48.82 -43.16
C ALA A 168 -1.81 -48.74 -42.28
N THR A 169 -2.37 -49.87 -41.81
CA THR A 169 -3.69 -49.91 -41.17
C THR A 169 -3.66 -50.18 -39.66
N ASN A 170 -2.69 -50.93 -39.12
CA ASN A 170 -2.73 -51.33 -37.69
C ASN A 170 -2.08 -50.36 -36.69
N SER A 171 -1.16 -49.49 -37.12
CA SER A 171 -0.43 -48.58 -36.21
C SER A 171 -1.19 -47.28 -35.89
N LYS A 172 -2.03 -46.80 -36.83
CA LYS A 172 -2.87 -45.60 -36.63
C LYS A 172 -4.01 -45.84 -35.64
N GLU A 173 -4.60 -47.04 -35.63
CA GLU A 173 -5.68 -47.36 -34.69
C GLU A 173 -5.21 -47.40 -33.23
N VAL A 174 -3.96 -47.79 -32.98
CA VAL A 174 -3.38 -47.82 -31.63
C VAL A 174 -3.08 -46.39 -31.13
N GLU A 175 -2.52 -45.52 -31.97
CA GLU A 175 -2.30 -44.10 -31.63
C GLU A 175 -3.61 -43.32 -31.42
N ILE A 176 -4.66 -43.64 -32.18
CA ILE A 176 -5.98 -43.01 -32.00
C ILE A 176 -6.59 -43.43 -30.65
N LYS A 177 -6.51 -44.72 -30.28
CA LYS A 177 -7.00 -45.23 -28.99
C LYS A 177 -6.26 -44.63 -27.80
N GLU A 178 -4.95 -44.37 -27.91
CA GLU A 178 -4.19 -43.71 -26.85
C GLU A 178 -4.56 -42.23 -26.69
N LYS A 179 -4.74 -41.50 -27.80
CA LYS A 179 -5.20 -40.10 -27.77
C LYS A 179 -6.62 -39.96 -27.21
N GLU A 180 -7.51 -40.91 -27.49
CA GLU A 180 -8.86 -40.97 -26.92
C GLU A 180 -8.84 -41.25 -25.40
N LYS A 181 -7.95 -42.12 -24.93
CA LYS A 181 -7.74 -42.36 -23.48
C LYS A 181 -7.25 -41.09 -22.76
N ILE A 182 -6.35 -40.35 -23.38
CA ILE A 182 -5.86 -39.07 -22.83
C ILE A 182 -6.98 -38.02 -22.82
N ALA A 183 -7.76 -37.93 -23.89
CA ALA A 183 -8.88 -36.98 -23.99
C ALA A 183 -10.00 -37.29 -22.97
N THR A 184 -10.28 -38.56 -22.70
CA THR A 184 -11.27 -38.97 -21.68
C THR A 184 -10.78 -38.71 -20.26
N ALA A 185 -9.49 -38.94 -19.98
CA ALA A 185 -8.88 -38.58 -18.70
C ALA A 185 -8.91 -37.07 -18.42
N GLU A 186 -8.63 -36.23 -19.43
CA GLU A 186 -8.66 -34.77 -19.26
C GLU A 186 -10.10 -34.25 -19.08
N LYS A 187 -11.09 -34.84 -19.77
CA LYS A 187 -12.52 -34.54 -19.53
C LYS A 187 -12.93 -34.82 -18.08
N GLN A 188 -12.55 -35.99 -17.54
CA GLN A 188 -12.84 -36.33 -16.14
C GLN A 188 -12.18 -35.36 -15.15
N ARG A 189 -10.99 -34.84 -15.49
CA ARG A 189 -10.29 -33.84 -14.67
C ARG A 189 -11.02 -32.50 -14.67
N ILE A 190 -11.50 -32.06 -15.83
CA ILE A 190 -12.28 -30.82 -15.99
C ILE A 190 -13.60 -30.93 -15.22
N ASP A 191 -14.32 -32.06 -15.34
CA ASP A 191 -15.58 -32.25 -14.61
C ASP A 191 -15.40 -32.19 -13.08
N LYS A 192 -14.31 -32.78 -12.56
CA LYS A 192 -13.96 -32.69 -11.13
C LYS A 192 -13.66 -31.25 -10.72
N ASN A 193 -12.91 -30.51 -11.54
CA ASN A 193 -12.61 -29.11 -11.26
C ASN A 193 -13.89 -28.25 -11.28
N ASP A 194 -14.81 -28.49 -12.22
CA ASP A 194 -16.08 -27.77 -12.29
C ASP A 194 -16.97 -28.05 -11.08
N GLN A 195 -16.97 -29.27 -10.54
CA GLN A 195 -17.65 -29.59 -9.29
C GLN A 195 -17.04 -28.82 -8.11
N ILE A 196 -15.71 -28.75 -8.01
CA ILE A 196 -15.00 -27.99 -6.96
C ILE A 196 -15.33 -26.50 -7.07
N ILE A 197 -15.36 -25.94 -8.28
CA ILE A 197 -15.70 -24.53 -8.53
C ILE A 197 -17.15 -24.25 -8.11
N LYS A 198 -18.09 -25.13 -8.46
CA LYS A 198 -19.49 -25.01 -8.04
C LYS A 198 -19.63 -25.04 -6.51
N GLN A 199 -18.94 -25.96 -5.84
CA GLN A 199 -18.96 -26.04 -4.38
C GLN A 199 -18.34 -24.79 -3.73
N SER A 200 -17.21 -24.32 -4.24
CA SER A 200 -16.57 -23.08 -3.77
C SER A 200 -17.48 -21.87 -3.98
N SER A 201 -18.25 -21.83 -5.08
CA SER A 201 -19.20 -20.74 -5.36
C SER A 201 -20.38 -20.74 -4.40
N SER A 202 -20.91 -21.91 -4.01
CA SER A 202 -21.96 -22.01 -2.99
C SER A 202 -21.44 -21.66 -1.60
N ASP A 203 -20.21 -22.04 -1.27
CA ASP A 203 -19.61 -21.67 0.01
C ASP A 203 -19.45 -20.14 0.09
N LEU A 204 -19.02 -19.49 -1.01
CA LEU A 204 -18.90 -18.03 -1.08
C LEU A 204 -20.24 -17.31 -0.84
N SER A 205 -21.34 -17.79 -1.43
CA SER A 205 -22.66 -17.19 -1.22
C SER A 205 -23.12 -17.30 0.23
N THR A 206 -22.83 -18.42 0.90
CA THR A 206 -23.17 -18.55 2.34
C THR A 206 -22.34 -17.63 3.23
N VAL A 207 -21.09 -17.33 2.85
CA VAL A 207 -20.24 -16.38 3.56
C VAL A 207 -20.76 -14.95 3.40
N ASP A 208 -21.21 -14.58 2.20
CA ASP A 208 -21.81 -13.26 1.93
C ASP A 208 -23.10 -13.05 2.73
N GLU A 209 -23.95 -14.07 2.83
CA GLU A 209 -25.16 -14.04 3.67
C GLU A 209 -24.81 -13.79 5.16
N LYS A 210 -23.87 -14.55 5.71
CA LYS A 210 -23.41 -14.36 7.11
C LYS A 210 -22.79 -12.98 7.35
N LEU A 211 -22.06 -12.46 6.35
CA LEU A 211 -21.47 -11.12 6.44
C LEU A 211 -22.56 -10.04 6.49
N ASN A 212 -23.59 -10.17 5.66
CA ASN A 212 -24.73 -9.26 5.65
C ASN A 212 -25.50 -9.28 6.98
N GLU A 213 -25.71 -10.47 7.55
CA GLU A 213 -26.33 -10.62 8.89
C GLU A 213 -25.50 -9.92 9.97
N LEU A 214 -24.18 -10.10 9.95
CA LEU A 214 -23.27 -9.51 10.92
C LEU A 214 -23.21 -7.97 10.79
N GLN A 215 -23.24 -7.45 9.56
CA GLN A 215 -23.36 -6.01 9.30
C GLN A 215 -24.67 -5.43 9.82
N ALA A 216 -25.79 -6.13 9.63
CA ALA A 216 -27.09 -5.71 10.16
C ALA A 216 -27.09 -5.68 11.70
N HIS A 217 -26.54 -6.71 12.35
CA HIS A 217 -26.37 -6.74 13.81
C HIS A 217 -25.49 -5.60 14.32
N TYR A 218 -24.38 -5.30 13.64
CA TYR A 218 -23.50 -4.19 14.00
C TYR A 218 -24.21 -2.83 13.90
N LYS A 219 -25.01 -2.62 12.85
CA LYS A 219 -25.80 -1.40 12.68
C LYS A 219 -26.82 -1.22 13.81
N LEU A 220 -27.50 -2.30 14.21
CA LEU A 220 -28.43 -2.29 15.35
C LEU A 220 -27.72 -1.94 16.67
N LEU A 221 -26.52 -2.46 16.90
CA LEU A 221 -25.72 -2.12 18.08
C LEU A 221 -25.33 -0.63 18.11
N LEU A 222 -24.94 -0.07 16.96
CA LEU A 222 -24.63 1.35 16.83
C LEU A 222 -25.85 2.23 17.11
N GLU A 223 -27.03 1.85 16.63
CA GLU A 223 -28.28 2.57 16.89
C GLU A 223 -28.65 2.52 18.37
N LYS A 224 -28.55 1.36 19.02
CA LYS A 224 -28.74 1.22 20.48
C LYS A 224 -27.77 2.09 21.27
N LYS A 225 -26.49 2.13 20.88
CA LYS A 225 -25.49 3.00 21.52
C LYS A 225 -25.86 4.47 21.38
N LYS A 226 -26.27 4.92 20.20
CA LYS A 226 -26.74 6.31 19.98
C LYS A 226 -27.97 6.65 20.83
N GLN A 227 -28.93 5.73 20.96
CA GLN A 227 -30.10 5.92 21.81
C GLN A 227 -29.73 6.02 23.29
N SER A 228 -28.82 5.17 23.77
CA SER A 228 -28.35 5.22 25.17
C SER A 228 -27.63 6.53 25.51
N GLN A 229 -26.81 7.05 24.58
CA GLN A 229 -26.12 8.33 24.76
C GLN A 229 -27.11 9.50 24.78
N LYS A 230 -28.14 9.49 23.93
CA LYS A 230 -29.22 10.48 23.96
C LYS A 230 -30.00 10.46 25.27
N ALA A 231 -30.33 9.27 25.78
CA ALA A 231 -31.03 9.12 27.06
C ALA A 231 -30.20 9.68 28.24
N GLN A 232 -28.88 9.41 28.26
CA GLN A 232 -27.98 9.96 29.27
C GLN A 232 -27.84 11.50 29.19
N SER A 233 -27.89 12.07 27.98
CA SER A 233 -27.83 13.54 27.81
C SER A 233 -29.14 14.27 28.16
N GLN A 234 -30.26 13.56 28.30
CA GLN A 234 -31.55 14.15 28.68
C GLN A 234 -31.85 14.06 30.18
N GLN A 235 -31.07 13.27 30.93
CA GLN A 235 -31.20 13.09 32.38
C GLN A 235 -30.25 13.98 33.19
N ASN A 236 -29.31 14.68 32.53
CA ASN A 236 -28.44 15.71 33.11
C ASN A 236 -28.88 17.10 32.61
#